data_AF-A0A067H075-F1
#
_entry.id   AF-A0A067H075-F1
#
_cell.length_a   1.000
_cell.length_b   1.000
_cell.length_c   1.000
_cell.angle_alpha   90.00
_cell.angle_beta   90.00
_cell.angle_gamma   90.00
#
_symmetry.space_group_name_H-M   'P 1'
#
loop_
_entity.id
_entity.type
_entity.pdbx_description
1 polymer ?
#
loop_
_entity_poly.entity_id
_entity_poly.type
_entity_poly.pdbx_seq_one_letter_code
_entity_poly.pdbx_strand_id
1 'polypeptide(L)'
;MLEKNVKVLTIAELIHGARPLSGTSFLHPYLDRPISRTSSSNYRTPLGPADSISDSTNPKILTPLNHPVVLIGTLTLHSSHDDCLEFTDSSSEICCDILDFNVRAIGKRIHVSAWNFIPLKSTNGFLEIIKWNFPESTSVLHGCSSTDSFDSFPLFQSSVAASEIDHSKSRYRFHGAIESVSPVSIVPCSRPCSSNDSANIRGFLMRVLACDCKFCTAKECEITHECHSFTKPKFVYFFGAASCWHPVATKLVGKVITISGLKKKLVFIGKEESQLMFVTTENSVLHVPRLLKKWSPPSKTVIKGKGESGVYTGVVKGVYMQGLLVELDNEVWLLLTDKLRTVPHSLRSGAVISVRNVHFVNPRFSWTKILILGACCKTSIIVESFSPLESG
;
A
#
# COMPACT_ATOMS: atom_id res chain seq x y z
N MET A 1 19.77 20.82 -9.53
CA MET A 1 21.24 20.72 -9.33
C MET A 1 21.57 19.73 -8.22
N LEU A 2 22.30 18.64 -8.49
CA LEU A 2 22.83 17.78 -7.42
C LEU A 2 23.91 18.55 -6.66
N GLU A 3 23.74 18.75 -5.34
CA GLU A 3 24.79 19.30 -4.49
C GLU A 3 26.06 18.43 -4.60
N LYS A 4 27.24 19.07 -4.56
CA LYS A 4 28.56 18.47 -4.85
C LYS A 4 28.97 17.24 -4.00
N ASN A 5 28.14 16.79 -3.05
CA ASN A 5 28.43 15.70 -2.11
C ASN A 5 27.36 14.58 -2.09
N VAL A 6 26.43 14.52 -3.04
CA VAL A 6 25.40 13.47 -3.07
C VAL A 6 25.93 12.23 -3.79
N LYS A 7 26.00 11.09 -3.08
CA LYS A 7 26.37 9.80 -3.69
C LYS A 7 25.14 9.09 -4.24
N VAL A 8 25.25 8.52 -5.44
CA VAL A 8 24.24 7.61 -6.00
C VAL A 8 24.63 6.19 -5.63
N LEU A 9 23.70 5.44 -5.07
CA LEU A 9 23.87 4.03 -4.72
C LEU A 9 22.94 3.18 -5.58
N THR A 10 23.39 1.97 -5.93
CA THR A 10 22.61 1.02 -6.71
C THR A 10 21.94 -0.04 -5.85
N ILE A 11 20.88 -0.67 -6.36
CA ILE A 11 20.18 -1.76 -5.71
C ILE A 11 21.08 -3.00 -5.59
N ALA A 12 21.88 -3.31 -6.61
CA ALA A 12 22.85 -4.39 -6.53
C ALA A 12 23.83 -4.19 -5.35
N GLU A 13 24.32 -2.97 -5.13
CA GLU A 13 25.20 -2.67 -3.98
C GLU A 13 24.50 -2.86 -2.62
N LEU A 14 23.21 -2.53 -2.52
CA LEU A 14 22.41 -2.78 -1.31
C LEU A 14 22.27 -4.29 -1.03
N ILE A 15 21.90 -5.05 -2.06
CA ILE A 15 21.70 -6.49 -1.98
C ILE A 15 23.00 -7.19 -1.60
N HIS A 16 24.10 -6.87 -2.30
CA HIS A 16 25.41 -7.44 -2.01
C HIS A 16 25.94 -7.06 -0.63
N GLY A 17 25.59 -5.87 -0.13
CA GLY A 17 25.94 -5.43 1.22
C GLY A 17 25.26 -6.24 2.33
N ALA A 18 24.09 -6.84 2.05
CA ALA A 18 23.34 -7.76 2.91
C ALA A 18 23.18 -7.30 4.38
N ARG A 19 23.13 -5.99 4.62
CA ARG A 19 23.04 -5.40 5.96
C ARG A 19 21.99 -4.29 6.01
N PRO A 20 21.35 -4.03 7.16
CA PRO A 20 20.41 -2.93 7.29
C PRO A 20 21.11 -1.59 7.00
N LEU A 21 20.50 -0.75 6.17
CA LEU A 21 21.04 0.56 5.78
C LEU A 21 19.93 1.60 5.72
N SER A 22 20.22 2.84 6.10
CA SER A 22 19.27 3.95 5.99
C SER A 22 19.90 5.16 5.30
N GLY A 23 19.32 5.57 4.19
CA GLY A 23 19.69 6.77 3.44
C GLY A 23 18.92 8.01 3.90
N THR A 24 18.69 8.19 5.21
CA THR A 24 17.83 9.25 5.77
C THR A 24 18.58 10.51 6.21
N SER A 25 19.87 10.66 5.86
CA SER A 25 20.69 11.82 6.21
C SER A 25 20.13 13.16 5.72
N PHE A 26 19.45 13.17 4.56
CA PHE A 26 18.72 14.35 4.06
C PHE A 26 17.57 14.83 4.98
N LEU A 27 17.08 13.97 5.88
CA LEU A 27 16.04 14.32 6.85
C LEU A 27 16.63 14.96 8.13
N HIS A 28 17.95 14.85 8.33
CA HIS A 28 18.68 15.41 9.47
C HIS A 28 19.69 16.48 9.03
N PRO A 29 19.26 17.63 8.48
CA PRO A 29 20.23 18.64 8.04
C PRO A 29 20.97 19.33 9.20
N TYR A 30 20.50 19.25 10.45
CA TYR A 30 21.13 19.93 11.59
C TYR A 30 20.83 19.24 12.94
N LEU A 31 21.62 18.23 13.32
CA LEU A 31 21.74 17.81 14.72
C LEU A 31 23.21 17.69 15.17
N ASP A 32 24.10 18.51 14.61
CA ASP A 32 25.37 18.82 15.25
C ASP A 32 25.15 19.90 16.33
N ARG A 33 24.52 19.51 17.44
CA ARG A 33 24.71 20.23 18.70
C ARG A 33 25.06 19.19 19.76
N PRO A 34 26.30 19.20 20.30
CA PRO A 34 26.64 18.28 21.37
C PRO A 34 25.72 18.58 22.55
N ILE A 35 24.90 17.60 22.93
CA ILE A 35 24.14 17.66 24.18
C ILE A 35 25.18 17.71 25.29
N SER A 36 25.36 18.90 25.86
CA SER A 36 26.16 19.11 27.05
C SER A 36 25.58 18.24 28.15
N ARG A 37 26.37 17.27 28.62
CA ARG A 37 26.06 16.45 29.79
C ARG A 37 25.84 17.37 30.98
N THR A 38 24.60 17.67 31.29
CA THR A 38 24.22 18.36 32.52
C THR A 38 24.12 17.30 33.62
N SER A 39 25.14 17.29 34.47
CA SER A 39 25.22 16.56 35.72
C SER A 39 24.18 17.07 36.73
N SER A 40 23.20 16.23 37.05
CA SER A 40 22.42 16.20 38.31
C SER A 40 21.55 14.94 38.24
N SER A 41 21.27 14.14 39.27
CA SER A 41 21.28 14.28 40.71
C SER A 41 21.35 12.87 41.31
N ASN A 42 22.05 12.75 42.43
CA ASN A 42 22.18 11.54 43.23
C ASN A 42 20.83 11.04 43.76
N TYR A 43 20.45 9.81 43.43
CA TYR A 43 19.61 8.97 44.28
C TYR A 43 20.20 7.57 44.31
N ARG A 44 20.76 7.20 45.48
CA ARG A 44 21.22 5.84 45.79
C ARG A 44 20.02 5.01 46.25
N THR A 45 19.81 3.87 45.62
CA THR A 45 18.92 2.80 46.12
C THR A 45 19.77 1.54 46.34
N PRO A 46 19.51 0.72 47.37
CA PRO A 46 20.47 -0.27 47.87
C PRO A 46 20.66 -1.47 46.94
N LEU A 47 21.87 -2.03 46.92
CA LEU A 47 22.23 -3.27 46.24
C LEU A 47 21.39 -4.45 46.77
N GLY A 48 20.67 -5.13 45.88
CA GLY A 48 20.19 -6.51 46.05
C GLY A 48 21.07 -7.50 45.27
N PRO A 49 21.09 -8.78 45.67
CA PRO A 49 22.07 -9.75 45.18
C PRO A 49 21.83 -10.12 43.70
N ALA A 50 22.93 -10.44 43.03
CA ALA A 50 23.01 -10.76 41.63
C ALA A 50 22.31 -12.09 41.32
N ASP A 51 21.19 -12.03 40.60
CA ASP A 51 20.68 -13.13 39.81
C ASP A 51 20.72 -12.73 38.33
N SER A 52 21.48 -13.54 37.59
CA SER A 52 21.80 -13.39 36.17
C SER A 52 20.60 -13.70 35.28
N ILE A 53 19.89 -12.67 34.82
CA ILE A 53 19.18 -12.68 33.53
C ILE A 53 19.40 -11.31 32.89
N SER A 54 20.57 -11.13 32.30
CA SER A 54 20.87 -9.98 31.43
C SER A 54 20.83 -10.44 29.97
N ASP A 55 19.71 -10.21 29.31
CA ASP A 55 19.72 -9.80 27.91
C ASP A 55 18.73 -8.64 27.79
N SER A 56 19.23 -7.45 28.10
CA SER A 56 18.56 -6.20 27.80
C SER A 56 18.64 -5.98 26.28
N THR A 57 17.77 -6.64 25.52
CA THR A 57 17.71 -6.52 24.06
C THR A 57 17.04 -5.19 23.71
N ASN A 58 17.74 -4.08 23.93
CA ASN A 58 17.32 -2.80 23.37
C ASN A 58 17.25 -2.95 21.84
N PRO A 59 16.12 -2.63 21.20
CA PRO A 59 15.98 -2.80 19.77
C PRO A 59 16.98 -1.89 19.05
N LYS A 60 17.77 -2.46 18.13
CA LYS A 60 18.76 -1.69 17.35
C LYS A 60 18.03 -0.75 16.40
N ILE A 61 18.48 0.50 16.37
CA ILE A 61 17.92 1.57 15.54
C ILE A 61 18.73 1.67 14.25
N LEU A 62 18.06 1.77 13.11
CA LEU A 62 18.67 2.05 11.82
C LEU A 62 19.44 3.36 11.89
N THR A 63 20.76 3.25 11.82
CA THR A 63 21.63 4.43 11.83
C THR A 63 21.70 4.99 10.40
N PRO A 64 21.39 6.29 10.20
CA PRO A 64 21.53 6.93 8.89
C PRO A 64 22.99 6.89 8.40
N LEU A 65 23.18 6.79 7.09
CA LEU A 65 24.50 6.98 6.48
C LEU A 65 25.03 8.39 6.77
N ASN A 66 26.34 8.51 7.03
CA ASN A 66 27.00 9.78 7.38
C ASN A 66 27.08 10.80 6.22
N HIS A 67 26.51 10.48 5.06
CA HIS A 67 26.48 11.35 3.89
C HIS A 67 25.16 11.20 3.15
N PRO A 68 24.75 12.20 2.34
CA PRO A 68 23.53 12.12 1.54
C PRO A 68 23.66 11.08 0.42
N VAL A 69 22.72 10.14 0.38
CA VAL A 69 22.68 9.06 -0.63
C VAL A 69 21.32 9.00 -1.31
N VAL A 70 21.33 8.98 -2.63
CA VAL A 70 20.11 8.91 -3.47
C VAL A 70 20.08 7.58 -4.23
N LEU A 71 18.90 6.97 -4.31
CA LEU A 71 18.62 5.88 -5.25
C LEU A 71 17.88 6.46 -6.45
N ILE A 72 18.27 6.06 -7.67
CA ILE A 72 17.65 6.53 -8.89
C ILE A 72 17.16 5.32 -9.67
N GLY A 73 15.86 5.17 -9.83
CA GLY A 73 15.26 3.99 -10.43
C GLY A 73 13.82 4.21 -10.84
N THR A 74 13.14 3.14 -11.19
CA THR A 74 11.76 3.13 -11.68
C THR A 74 10.92 2.21 -10.81
N LEU A 75 9.70 2.63 -10.49
CA LEU A 75 8.72 1.75 -9.86
C LEU A 75 7.96 0.95 -10.91
N THR A 76 7.92 -0.37 -10.76
CA THR A 76 7.22 -1.29 -11.66
C THR A 76 6.18 -2.12 -10.91
N LEU A 77 5.27 -2.72 -11.68
CA LEU A 77 4.31 -3.69 -11.18
C LEU A 77 4.76 -5.05 -11.65
N HIS A 78 5.12 -5.92 -10.72
CA HIS A 78 5.57 -7.26 -11.03
C HIS A 78 4.36 -8.22 -11.12
N SER A 79 4.45 -9.25 -11.97
CA SER A 79 3.36 -10.22 -12.17
C SER A 79 3.45 -11.45 -11.26
N SER A 80 4.57 -11.65 -10.57
CA SER A 80 4.80 -12.76 -9.63
C SER A 80 4.08 -12.59 -8.30
N HIS A 81 4.20 -13.61 -7.45
CA HIS A 81 3.33 -13.92 -6.30
C HIS A 81 3.33 -12.91 -5.15
N ASP A 82 4.23 -11.93 -5.16
CA ASP A 82 4.36 -10.98 -4.06
C ASP A 82 3.44 -9.76 -4.29
N ASP A 83 2.60 -9.43 -3.32
CA ASP A 83 1.70 -8.25 -3.37
C ASP A 83 2.45 -6.96 -2.98
N CYS A 84 3.61 -6.70 -3.60
CA CYS A 84 4.38 -5.48 -3.38
C CYS A 84 4.69 -4.73 -4.68
N LEU A 85 5.13 -3.47 -4.54
CA LEU A 85 5.71 -2.72 -5.66
C LEU A 85 7.15 -3.17 -5.86
N GLU A 86 7.67 -2.99 -7.06
CA GLU A 86 9.06 -3.30 -7.38
C GLU A 86 9.81 -2.03 -7.73
N PHE A 87 11.04 -1.91 -7.27
CA PHE A 87 11.94 -0.81 -7.61
C PHE A 87 13.16 -1.38 -8.36
N THR A 88 13.48 -0.78 -9.50
CA THR A 88 14.61 -1.20 -10.35
C THR A 88 15.44 -0.01 -10.78
N ASP A 89 16.77 -0.15 -10.77
CA ASP A 89 17.73 0.86 -11.21
C ASP A 89 18.62 0.40 -12.37
N SER A 90 18.15 -0.60 -13.13
CA SER A 90 18.88 -1.36 -14.17
C SER A 90 19.94 -2.34 -13.69
N SER A 91 20.43 -2.22 -12.44
CA SER A 91 21.40 -3.15 -11.87
C SER A 91 20.73 -4.39 -11.27
N SER A 92 19.60 -4.18 -10.60
CA SER A 92 18.80 -5.23 -9.97
C SER A 92 17.39 -4.73 -9.68
N GLU A 93 16.54 -5.64 -9.21
CA GLU A 93 15.15 -5.39 -8.87
C GLU A 93 14.92 -5.80 -7.41
N ILE A 94 14.11 -5.03 -6.69
CA ILE A 94 13.81 -5.29 -5.30
C ILE A 94 12.36 -4.95 -4.98
N CYS A 95 11.72 -5.82 -4.21
CA CYS A 95 10.41 -5.53 -3.63
C CYS A 95 10.50 -4.31 -2.71
N CYS A 96 9.52 -3.43 -2.78
CA CYS A 96 9.51 -2.18 -2.05
C CYS A 96 8.12 -1.78 -1.57
N ASP A 97 8.10 -0.92 -0.55
CA ASP A 97 6.95 -0.10 -0.20
C ASP A 97 7.34 1.36 -0.19
N ILE A 98 6.35 2.23 -0.39
CA ILE A 98 6.54 3.65 -0.61
C ILE A 98 5.49 4.46 0.17
N LEU A 99 5.99 5.47 0.87
CA LEU A 99 5.16 6.51 1.48
C LEU A 99 4.80 7.58 0.45
N ASP A 100 3.69 8.28 0.68
CA ASP A 100 3.17 9.31 -0.22
C ASP A 100 3.05 8.85 -1.68
N PHE A 101 2.60 7.60 -1.84
CA PHE A 101 2.47 6.97 -3.16
C PHE A 101 1.65 7.82 -4.14
N ASN A 102 2.21 8.03 -5.33
CA ASN A 102 1.54 8.62 -6.46
C ASN A 102 1.62 7.66 -7.64
N VAL A 103 0.48 7.26 -8.18
CA VAL A 103 0.39 6.31 -9.31
C VAL A 103 1.21 6.73 -10.53
N ARG A 104 1.45 8.04 -10.73
CA ARG A 104 2.31 8.55 -11.81
C ARG A 104 3.76 8.07 -11.72
N ALA A 105 4.21 7.64 -10.55
CA ALA A 105 5.56 7.13 -10.36
C ALA A 105 5.76 5.76 -11.03
N ILE A 106 4.67 5.02 -11.28
CA ILE A 106 4.73 3.72 -11.96
C ILE A 106 5.23 3.92 -13.40
N GLY A 107 6.25 3.15 -13.78
CA GLY A 107 6.90 3.20 -15.08
C GLY A 107 7.68 4.50 -15.34
N LYS A 108 7.87 5.35 -14.33
CA LYS A 108 8.65 6.58 -14.44
C LYS A 108 9.88 6.53 -13.55
N ARG A 109 10.97 7.14 -14.04
CA ARG A 109 12.19 7.32 -13.28
C ARG A 109 11.93 8.31 -12.14
N ILE A 110 12.28 7.93 -10.92
CA ILE A 110 12.17 8.73 -9.70
C ILE A 110 13.52 8.82 -8.98
N HIS A 111 13.71 9.89 -8.22
CA HIS A 111 14.85 10.10 -7.34
C HIS A 111 14.40 9.89 -5.89
N VAL A 112 14.94 8.87 -5.24
CA VAL A 112 14.64 8.52 -3.84
C VAL A 112 15.71 9.13 -2.95
N SER A 113 15.29 10.10 -2.15
CA SER A 113 16.15 10.92 -1.27
C SER A 113 16.16 10.46 0.18
N ALA A 114 15.20 9.64 0.60
CA ALA A 114 15.21 9.00 1.91
C ALA A 114 14.63 7.59 1.79
N TRP A 115 15.32 6.62 2.36
CA TRP A 115 14.98 5.21 2.23
C TRP A 115 15.60 4.37 3.35
N ASN A 116 15.02 3.20 3.62
CA ASN A 116 15.65 2.13 4.40
C ASN A 116 15.75 0.86 3.55
N PHE A 117 16.84 0.13 3.71
CA PHE A 117 16.99 -1.22 3.16
C PHE A 117 17.05 -2.21 4.33
N ILE A 118 16.19 -3.22 4.29
CA ILE A 118 16.08 -4.27 5.30
C ILE A 118 16.46 -5.60 4.64
N PRO A 119 17.56 -6.25 5.04
CA PRO A 119 17.91 -7.55 4.50
C PRO A 119 16.93 -8.61 5.01
N LEU A 120 16.54 -9.53 4.14
CA LEU A 120 15.64 -10.64 4.45
C LEU A 120 16.42 -11.94 4.26
N LYS A 121 16.26 -12.92 5.15
CA LYS A 121 17.06 -14.16 5.12
C LYS A 121 16.76 -15.04 3.89
N SER A 122 15.56 -14.94 3.32
CA SER A 122 15.07 -15.79 2.22
C SER A 122 14.96 -15.07 0.88
N THR A 123 15.15 -13.75 0.83
CA THR A 123 15.05 -12.92 -0.39
C THR A 123 16.18 -11.90 -0.42
N ASN A 124 16.32 -11.15 -1.52
CA ASN A 124 17.35 -10.13 -1.70
C ASN A 124 17.18 -8.88 -0.78
N GLY A 125 16.34 -8.97 0.26
CA GLY A 125 15.95 -7.85 1.10
C GLY A 125 14.72 -7.11 0.56
N PHE A 126 14.42 -5.99 1.20
CA PHE A 126 13.26 -5.16 0.90
C PHE A 126 13.59 -3.68 1.09
N LEU A 127 13.00 -2.82 0.24
CA LEU A 127 13.24 -1.37 0.24
C LEU A 127 12.03 -0.59 0.75
N GLU A 128 12.26 0.28 1.72
CA GLU A 128 11.29 1.25 2.23
C GLU A 128 11.61 2.65 1.65
N ILE A 129 10.78 3.14 0.74
CA ILE A 129 10.93 4.46 0.09
C ILE A 129 10.19 5.51 0.91
N ILE A 130 10.93 6.32 1.66
CA ILE A 130 10.37 7.32 2.58
C ILE A 130 10.08 8.63 1.86
N LYS A 131 11.05 9.15 1.09
CA LYS A 131 10.94 10.43 0.41
C LYS A 131 11.52 10.34 -1.00
N TRP A 132 10.73 10.77 -1.97
CA TRP A 132 11.07 10.66 -3.38
C TRP A 132 10.49 11.83 -4.18
N ASN A 133 11.07 12.10 -5.34
CA ASN A 133 10.60 13.12 -6.27
C ASN A 133 10.83 12.67 -7.72
N PHE A 134 10.13 13.30 -8.67
CA PHE A 134 10.52 13.20 -10.07
C PHE A 134 11.83 13.98 -10.30
N PRO A 135 12.69 13.55 -11.24
CA PRO A 135 13.82 14.35 -11.70
C PRO A 135 13.32 15.75 -12.11
N GLU A 136 14.03 16.81 -11.74
CA GLU A 136 13.69 18.22 -12.06
C GLU A 136 13.16 18.32 -13.51
N SER A 137 11.88 18.63 -13.66
CA SER A 137 11.28 18.87 -14.96
C SER A 137 11.89 20.13 -15.56
N THR A 138 12.66 20.01 -16.63
CA THR A 138 12.83 21.10 -17.61
C THR A 138 11.43 21.62 -17.96
N SER A 139 11.18 22.88 -17.63
CA SER A 139 9.97 23.65 -17.93
C SER A 139 8.64 22.97 -17.55
N VAL A 140 8.16 23.29 -16.35
CA VAL A 140 6.72 23.49 -16.17
C VAL A 140 6.33 24.63 -17.13
N LEU A 141 5.87 24.29 -18.34
CA LEU A 141 4.99 25.18 -19.07
C LEU A 141 3.74 25.31 -18.19
N HIS A 142 3.70 26.41 -17.44
CA HIS A 142 2.48 26.96 -16.86
C HIS A 142 1.54 27.30 -18.03
N GLY A 143 0.86 26.28 -18.54
CA GLY A 143 -0.34 26.43 -19.36
C GLY A 143 -1.52 26.58 -18.42
N CYS A 144 -1.96 27.81 -18.20
CA CYS A 144 -3.26 28.10 -17.61
C CYS A 144 -4.36 27.55 -18.52
N SER A 145 -4.76 26.30 -18.31
CA SER A 145 -5.98 25.71 -18.87
C SER A 145 -6.57 24.70 -17.89
N SER A 146 -7.64 25.15 -17.21
CA SER A 146 -8.69 24.37 -16.52
C SER A 146 -8.30 23.37 -15.42
N THR A 147 -8.87 23.62 -14.24
CA THR A 147 -9.29 22.66 -13.21
C THR A 147 -9.57 21.24 -13.73
N ASP A 148 -9.05 20.23 -13.02
CA ASP A 148 -9.38 18.79 -13.14
C ASP A 148 -8.81 17.98 -14.32
N SER A 149 -7.50 18.07 -14.57
CA SER A 149 -6.82 17.04 -15.38
C SER A 149 -6.73 15.70 -14.64
N PHE A 150 -7.07 14.60 -15.34
CA PHE A 150 -6.85 13.22 -14.91
C PHE A 150 -5.65 12.63 -15.63
N ASP A 151 -4.88 11.79 -14.94
CA ASP A 151 -3.85 10.96 -15.57
C ASP A 151 -4.43 9.54 -15.77
N SER A 152 -4.23 9.00 -16.97
CA SER A 152 -4.84 7.74 -17.41
C SER A 152 -3.81 6.62 -17.49
N PHE A 153 -4.12 5.48 -16.88
CA PHE A 153 -3.23 4.33 -16.77
C PHE A 153 -3.91 3.07 -17.33
N PRO A 154 -3.41 2.48 -18.43
CA PRO A 154 -3.96 1.24 -18.94
C PRO A 154 -3.67 0.10 -17.95
N LEU A 155 -4.70 -0.68 -17.63
CA LEU A 155 -4.58 -1.81 -16.70
C LEU A 155 -3.93 -3.05 -17.34
N PHE A 156 -3.85 -3.06 -18.67
CA PHE A 156 -3.21 -4.10 -19.46
C PHE A 156 -2.11 -3.48 -20.31
N GLN A 157 -0.91 -4.06 -20.23
CA GLN A 157 0.22 -3.62 -21.02
C GLN A 157 0.18 -4.35 -22.36
N SER A 158 -0.55 -3.81 -23.33
CA SER A 158 -0.64 -4.41 -24.67
C SER A 158 0.50 -3.91 -25.55
N SER A 159 1.34 -4.81 -26.08
CA SER A 159 2.38 -4.50 -27.08
C SER A 159 1.85 -4.56 -28.52
N VAL A 160 0.55 -4.76 -28.71
CA VAL A 160 -0.03 -4.97 -30.05
C VAL A 160 -0.73 -3.68 -30.47
N ALA A 161 -0.26 -3.10 -31.59
CA ALA A 161 -0.91 -2.00 -32.27
C ALA A 161 -2.41 -2.30 -32.39
N ALA A 162 -3.25 -1.33 -32.03
CA ALA A 162 -4.70 -1.43 -32.01
C ALA A 162 -5.24 -1.83 -33.40
N SER A 163 -5.29 -3.13 -33.69
CA SER A 163 -6.19 -3.68 -34.68
C SER A 163 -7.61 -3.58 -34.12
N GLU A 164 -8.56 -3.20 -34.95
CA GLU A 164 -9.98 -2.93 -34.63
C GLU A 164 -10.60 -3.94 -33.66
N ILE A 165 -10.49 -3.67 -32.36
CA ILE A 165 -11.16 -4.42 -31.30
C ILE A 165 -12.56 -3.82 -31.16
N ASP A 166 -13.59 -4.67 -31.28
CA ASP A 166 -15.00 -4.35 -31.16
C ASP A 166 -15.31 -3.57 -29.85
N HIS A 167 -15.27 -2.23 -29.94
CA HIS A 167 -15.52 -1.28 -28.86
C HIS A 167 -16.95 -1.39 -28.28
N SER A 168 -17.81 -2.23 -28.85
CA SER A 168 -19.21 -2.35 -28.45
C SER A 168 -19.44 -3.05 -27.11
N LYS A 169 -18.45 -3.76 -26.54
CA LYS A 169 -18.66 -4.62 -25.34
C LYS A 169 -18.07 -4.11 -24.01
N SER A 170 -17.06 -3.23 -24.02
CA SER A 170 -16.41 -2.69 -22.80
C SER A 170 -16.80 -1.23 -22.52
N ARG A 171 -18.10 -1.00 -22.26
CA ARG A 171 -18.69 0.35 -22.15
C ARG A 171 -18.82 0.93 -20.74
N TYR A 172 -18.53 0.15 -19.70
CA TYR A 172 -18.83 0.60 -18.34
C TYR A 172 -17.71 1.46 -17.75
N ARG A 173 -18.12 2.56 -17.12
CA ARG A 173 -17.28 3.52 -16.40
C ARG A 173 -17.91 3.81 -15.04
N PHE A 174 -17.08 4.05 -14.04
CA PHE A 174 -17.52 4.60 -12.76
C PHE A 174 -16.50 5.58 -12.21
N HIS A 175 -17.02 6.62 -11.56
CA HIS A 175 -16.26 7.59 -10.77
C HIS A 175 -16.65 7.39 -9.30
N GLY A 176 -15.66 7.20 -8.43
CA GLY A 176 -15.96 6.85 -7.03
C GLY A 176 -14.74 6.72 -6.13
N ALA A 177 -15.01 6.62 -4.84
CA ALA A 177 -13.99 6.37 -3.83
C ALA A 177 -13.74 4.87 -3.65
N ILE A 178 -12.46 4.46 -3.59
CA ILE A 178 -12.10 3.08 -3.26
C ILE A 178 -12.36 2.86 -1.77
N GLU A 179 -13.24 1.92 -1.45
CA GLU A 179 -13.62 1.65 -0.07
C GLU A 179 -12.83 0.48 0.52
N SER A 180 -12.61 -0.57 -0.26
CA SER A 180 -11.86 -1.76 0.16
C SER A 180 -11.30 -2.52 -1.03
N VAL A 181 -10.14 -3.15 -0.83
CA VAL A 181 -9.52 -4.09 -1.76
C VAL A 181 -9.37 -5.43 -1.05
N SER A 182 -9.81 -6.50 -1.72
CA SER A 182 -9.69 -7.85 -1.17
C SER A 182 -8.25 -8.37 -1.25
N PRO A 183 -7.91 -9.40 -0.47
CA PRO A 183 -6.73 -10.20 -0.75
C PRO A 183 -6.78 -10.75 -2.17
N VAL A 184 -5.60 -11.06 -2.71
CA VAL A 184 -5.52 -11.74 -3.99
C VAL A 184 -5.89 -13.20 -3.81
N SER A 185 -6.73 -13.69 -4.72
CA SER A 185 -7.24 -15.06 -4.71
C SER A 185 -6.99 -15.73 -6.06
N ILE A 186 -7.00 -17.06 -6.06
CA ILE A 186 -6.88 -17.87 -7.27
C ILE A 186 -8.23 -18.49 -7.57
N VAL A 187 -8.78 -18.17 -8.73
CA VAL A 187 -10.04 -18.74 -9.22
C VAL A 187 -9.73 -19.85 -10.22
N PRO A 188 -10.10 -21.11 -9.94
CA PRO A 188 -9.94 -22.19 -10.89
C PRO A 188 -10.88 -21.97 -12.08
N CYS A 189 -10.33 -21.94 -13.29
CA CYS A 189 -11.12 -21.74 -14.50
C CYS A 189 -11.08 -22.99 -15.39
N SER A 190 -12.24 -23.55 -15.70
CA SER A 190 -12.38 -24.64 -16.65
C SER A 190 -12.33 -24.07 -18.07
N ARG A 191 -11.26 -24.35 -18.82
CA ARG A 191 -11.23 -24.07 -20.26
C ARG A 191 -11.97 -25.19 -21.01
N PRO A 192 -12.94 -24.89 -21.89
CA PRO A 192 -13.67 -25.93 -22.63
C PRO A 192 -12.82 -26.73 -23.63
N CYS A 193 -11.62 -26.25 -23.98
CA CYS A 193 -10.82 -26.81 -25.07
C CYS A 193 -9.32 -26.76 -24.77
N SER A 194 -8.82 -27.69 -23.95
CA SER A 194 -7.47 -28.30 -24.01
C SER A 194 -7.28 -29.19 -22.80
N SER A 195 -6.67 -30.35 -23.02
CA SER A 195 -6.34 -31.36 -22.03
C SER A 195 -5.60 -30.79 -20.80
N ASN A 196 -6.08 -31.16 -19.60
CA ASN A 196 -5.43 -31.13 -18.28
C ASN A 196 -4.89 -29.83 -17.66
N ASP A 197 -4.87 -28.69 -18.34
CA ASP A 197 -4.48 -27.42 -17.69
C ASP A 197 -5.69 -26.60 -17.26
N SER A 198 -6.14 -26.78 -16.01
CA SER A 198 -6.96 -25.79 -15.33
C SER A 198 -6.13 -24.51 -15.19
N ALA A 199 -6.41 -23.49 -16.02
CA ALA A 199 -5.74 -22.21 -15.91
C ALA A 199 -6.24 -21.50 -14.64
N ASN A 200 -5.48 -21.63 -13.56
CA ASN A 200 -5.70 -20.91 -12.33
C ASN A 200 -5.52 -19.41 -12.57
N ILE A 201 -6.58 -18.62 -12.41
CA ILE A 201 -6.54 -17.18 -12.66
C ILE A 201 -6.42 -16.44 -11.33
N ARG A 202 -5.32 -15.72 -11.17
CA ARG A 202 -5.11 -14.80 -10.06
C ARG A 202 -5.98 -13.55 -10.23
N GLY A 203 -6.60 -13.07 -9.16
CA GLY A 203 -7.38 -11.85 -9.18
C GLY A 203 -7.84 -11.38 -7.81
N PHE A 204 -8.28 -10.13 -7.76
CA PHE A 204 -8.78 -9.48 -6.54
C PHE A 204 -10.02 -8.64 -6.82
N LEU A 205 -10.81 -8.43 -5.78
CA LEU A 205 -12.01 -7.59 -5.81
C LEU A 205 -11.73 -6.23 -5.21
N MET A 206 -12.12 -5.19 -5.93
CA MET A 206 -12.16 -3.84 -5.42
C MET A 206 -13.60 -3.37 -5.27
N ARG A 207 -13.95 -2.87 -4.09
CA ARG A 207 -15.24 -2.22 -3.85
C ARG A 207 -15.07 -0.71 -3.98
N VAL A 208 -15.84 -0.12 -4.88
CA VAL A 208 -15.87 1.31 -5.15
C VAL A 208 -17.23 1.85 -4.75
N LEU A 209 -17.26 2.94 -3.98
CA LEU A 209 -18.47 3.72 -3.73
C LEU A 209 -18.59 4.76 -4.84
N ALA A 210 -19.40 4.45 -5.83
CA ALA A 210 -19.58 5.25 -7.03
C ALA A 210 -20.56 6.40 -6.81
N CYS A 211 -20.34 7.48 -7.56
CA CYS A 211 -21.30 8.55 -7.77
C CYS A 211 -22.21 8.18 -8.95
N ASP A 212 -23.52 8.31 -8.75
CA ASP A 212 -24.55 8.02 -9.75
C ASP A 212 -25.18 9.32 -10.30
N CYS A 213 -24.49 10.47 -10.17
CA CYS A 213 -24.97 11.72 -10.76
C CYS A 213 -24.90 11.64 -12.29
N LYS A 214 -25.74 12.44 -12.97
CA LYS A 214 -25.86 12.43 -14.43
C LYS A 214 -24.50 12.63 -15.11
N PHE A 215 -23.67 13.52 -14.57
CA PHE A 215 -22.32 13.79 -15.07
C PHE A 215 -21.40 12.56 -14.94
N CYS A 216 -21.31 11.94 -13.77
CA CYS A 216 -20.46 10.76 -13.55
C CYS A 216 -20.89 9.53 -14.36
N THR A 217 -22.16 9.46 -14.75
CA THR A 217 -22.70 8.38 -15.60
C THR A 217 -22.62 8.68 -17.09
N ALA A 218 -22.31 9.91 -17.49
CA ALA A 218 -22.17 10.31 -18.88
C ALA A 218 -20.90 9.70 -19.50
N LYS A 219 -20.94 9.46 -20.82
CA LYS A 219 -19.80 8.89 -21.56
C LYS A 219 -18.62 9.86 -21.61
N GLU A 220 -18.93 11.14 -21.81
CA GLU A 220 -18.00 12.27 -21.74
C GLU A 220 -18.25 12.98 -20.42
N CYS A 221 -17.23 13.10 -19.58
CA CYS A 221 -17.36 13.66 -18.25
C CYS A 221 -16.41 14.84 -18.13
N GLU A 222 -16.96 16.04 -18.12
CA GLU A 222 -16.35 17.18 -17.44
C GLU A 222 -16.65 16.97 -15.95
N ILE A 223 -15.73 16.34 -15.23
CA ILE A 223 -15.86 16.15 -13.78
C ILE A 223 -15.64 17.53 -13.17
N THR A 224 -16.71 18.28 -12.95
CA THR A 224 -16.66 19.55 -12.22
C THR A 224 -16.68 19.30 -10.71
N HIS A 225 -16.17 20.28 -9.96
CA HIS A 225 -16.05 20.32 -8.50
C HIS A 225 -17.38 20.32 -7.72
N GLU A 226 -18.51 19.97 -8.34
CA GLU A 226 -19.83 19.96 -7.68
C GLU A 226 -20.09 18.67 -6.88
N CYS A 227 -21.00 18.76 -5.91
CA CYS A 227 -21.32 17.79 -4.86
C CYS A 227 -21.52 16.33 -5.33
N HIS A 228 -20.43 15.57 -5.47
CA HIS A 228 -20.48 14.12 -5.71
C HIS A 228 -20.81 13.37 -4.42
N SER A 229 -21.79 12.45 -4.49
CA SER A 229 -22.17 11.58 -3.38
C SER A 229 -21.79 10.14 -3.67
N PHE A 230 -20.72 9.68 -3.02
CA PHE A 230 -20.16 8.34 -3.15
C PHE A 230 -20.89 7.35 -2.24
N THR A 231 -22.04 6.85 -2.69
CA THR A 231 -22.94 6.02 -1.86
C THR A 231 -23.25 4.67 -2.46
N LYS A 232 -23.12 4.49 -3.78
CA LYS A 232 -23.54 3.24 -4.43
C LYS A 232 -22.38 2.26 -4.59
N PRO A 233 -22.41 1.10 -3.93
CA PRO A 233 -21.33 0.15 -4.03
C PRO A 233 -21.31 -0.54 -5.40
N LYS A 234 -20.12 -0.63 -5.98
CA LYS A 234 -19.81 -1.38 -7.20
C LYS A 234 -18.62 -2.29 -6.93
N PHE A 235 -18.69 -3.52 -7.40
CA PHE A 235 -17.60 -4.49 -7.29
C PHE A 235 -16.88 -4.62 -8.63
N VAL A 236 -15.56 -4.48 -8.59
CA VAL A 236 -14.68 -4.53 -9.76
C VAL A 236 -13.69 -5.67 -9.55
N TYR A 237 -13.69 -6.64 -10.45
CA TYR A 237 -12.78 -7.77 -10.40
C TYR A 237 -11.63 -7.56 -11.37
N PHE A 238 -10.43 -7.47 -10.81
CA PHE A 238 -9.16 -7.39 -11.51
C PHE A 238 -8.59 -8.80 -11.59
N PHE A 239 -8.35 -9.30 -12.79
CA PHE A 239 -7.93 -10.69 -12.98
C PHE A 239 -6.92 -10.83 -14.11
N GLY A 240 -6.16 -11.94 -14.07
CA GLY A 240 -5.10 -12.20 -15.06
C GLY A 240 -4.03 -11.11 -14.99
N ALA A 241 -3.66 -10.54 -16.13
CA ALA A 241 -2.65 -9.49 -16.19
C ALA A 241 -2.98 -8.25 -15.34
N ALA A 242 -4.25 -7.89 -15.19
CA ALA A 242 -4.64 -6.75 -14.34
C ALA A 242 -4.47 -7.01 -12.83
N SER A 243 -4.21 -8.25 -12.40
CA SER A 243 -4.02 -8.58 -10.99
C SER A 243 -2.74 -7.95 -10.40
N CYS A 244 -1.73 -7.61 -11.21
CA CYS A 244 -0.52 -6.92 -10.76
C CYS A 244 -0.79 -5.50 -10.24
N TRP A 245 -1.98 -4.94 -10.48
CA TRP A 245 -2.42 -3.65 -9.93
C TRP A 245 -2.86 -3.73 -8.47
N HIS A 246 -2.82 -4.90 -7.82
CA HIS A 246 -3.23 -5.06 -6.43
C HIS A 246 -2.50 -4.14 -5.44
N PRO A 247 -1.15 -3.98 -5.48
CA PRO A 247 -0.44 -3.09 -4.57
C PRO A 247 -0.86 -1.63 -4.76
N VAL A 248 -1.07 -1.22 -6.03
CA VAL A 248 -1.57 0.12 -6.39
C VAL A 248 -2.98 0.34 -5.88
N ALA A 249 -3.89 -0.61 -6.10
CA ALA A 249 -5.27 -0.53 -5.63
C ALA A 249 -5.32 -0.40 -4.10
N THR A 250 -4.49 -1.16 -3.38
CA THR A 250 -4.38 -1.11 -1.92
C THR A 250 -3.89 0.26 -1.44
N LYS A 251 -2.89 0.85 -2.10
CA LYS A 251 -2.40 2.21 -1.78
C LYS A 251 -3.40 3.32 -2.11
N LEU A 252 -4.34 3.07 -3.02
CA LEU A 252 -5.39 4.02 -3.39
C LEU A 252 -6.66 3.88 -2.53
N VAL A 253 -6.71 2.98 -1.55
CA VAL A 253 -7.86 2.88 -0.63
C VAL A 253 -8.13 4.23 0.05
N GLY A 254 -9.38 4.69 0.01
CA GLY A 254 -9.79 6.02 0.48
C GLY A 254 -9.52 7.16 -0.50
N LYS A 255 -9.08 6.88 -1.74
CA LYS A 255 -8.92 7.87 -2.81
C LYS A 255 -10.07 7.79 -3.81
N VAL A 256 -10.37 8.94 -4.43
CA VAL A 256 -11.34 9.03 -5.53
C VAL A 256 -10.63 8.75 -6.85
N ILE A 257 -11.19 7.83 -7.63
CA ILE A 257 -10.68 7.41 -8.93
C ILE A 257 -11.82 7.35 -9.95
N THR A 258 -11.46 7.19 -11.22
CA THR A 258 -12.38 6.76 -12.26
C THR A 258 -11.83 5.50 -12.91
N ILE A 259 -12.66 4.51 -13.21
CA ILE A 259 -12.26 3.36 -14.04
C ILE A 259 -13.22 3.24 -15.20
N SER A 260 -12.67 3.00 -16.39
CA SER A 260 -13.43 2.82 -17.62
C SER A 260 -13.02 1.53 -18.34
N GLY A 261 -13.73 1.20 -19.43
CA GLY A 261 -13.40 0.05 -20.26
C GLY A 261 -13.74 -1.28 -19.60
N LEU A 262 -14.82 -1.32 -18.82
CA LEU A 262 -15.21 -2.49 -18.04
C LEU A 262 -16.37 -3.24 -18.66
N LYS A 263 -16.48 -4.52 -18.31
CA LYS A 263 -17.58 -5.38 -18.73
C LYS A 263 -18.46 -5.76 -17.53
N LYS A 264 -19.76 -5.56 -17.67
CA LYS A 264 -20.76 -5.97 -16.67
C LYS A 264 -20.98 -7.48 -16.73
N LYS A 265 -20.99 -8.13 -15.58
CA LYS A 265 -21.21 -9.57 -15.39
C LYS A 265 -22.17 -9.79 -14.22
N LEU A 266 -23.05 -10.76 -14.37
CA LEU A 266 -23.85 -11.27 -13.26
C LEU A 266 -23.11 -12.48 -12.69
N VAL A 267 -22.83 -12.45 -11.39
CA VAL A 267 -22.11 -13.51 -10.68
C VAL A 267 -23.07 -14.13 -9.69
N PHE A 268 -23.15 -15.47 -9.69
CA PHE A 268 -23.97 -16.21 -8.75
C PHE A 268 -23.15 -16.56 -7.51
N ILE A 269 -23.71 -16.27 -6.34
CA ILE A 269 -23.14 -16.59 -5.03
C ILE A 269 -24.00 -17.71 -4.45
N GLY A 270 -23.46 -18.93 -4.44
CA GLY A 270 -24.26 -20.12 -4.15
C GLY A 270 -25.35 -20.35 -5.21
N LYS A 271 -26.52 -20.83 -4.78
CA LYS A 271 -27.62 -21.21 -5.69
C LYS A 271 -28.67 -20.11 -5.88
N GLU A 272 -28.81 -19.19 -4.92
CA GLU A 272 -29.96 -18.30 -4.83
C GLU A 272 -29.60 -16.82 -4.96
N GLU A 273 -28.36 -16.45 -4.68
CA GLU A 273 -27.94 -15.07 -4.72
C GLU A 273 -27.22 -14.77 -6.04
N SER A 274 -27.49 -13.60 -6.59
CA SER A 274 -26.72 -13.08 -7.71
C SER A 274 -26.35 -11.63 -7.45
N GLN A 275 -25.11 -11.30 -7.78
CA GLN A 275 -24.55 -9.97 -7.58
C GLN A 275 -24.01 -9.46 -8.90
N LEU A 276 -24.28 -8.19 -9.17
CA LEU A 276 -23.66 -7.50 -10.29
C LEU A 276 -22.19 -7.23 -9.98
N MET A 277 -21.32 -7.67 -10.87
CA MET A 277 -19.87 -7.43 -10.82
C MET A 277 -19.41 -6.82 -12.15
N PHE A 278 -18.40 -5.96 -12.08
CA PHE A 278 -17.72 -5.42 -13.26
C PHE A 278 -16.35 -6.10 -13.34
N VAL A 279 -15.95 -6.49 -14.54
CA VAL A 279 -14.68 -7.20 -14.74
C VAL A 279 -13.79 -6.38 -15.67
N THR A 280 -12.48 -6.39 -15.39
CA THR A 280 -11.46 -5.75 -16.21
C THR A 280 -11.39 -6.39 -17.60
N THR A 281 -11.06 -5.60 -18.62
CA THR A 281 -10.86 -6.01 -20.02
C THR A 281 -9.59 -5.37 -20.55
N GLU A 282 -9.07 -5.83 -21.68
CA GLU A 282 -7.87 -5.25 -22.32
C GLU A 282 -7.93 -3.72 -22.52
N ASN A 283 -9.14 -3.16 -22.64
CA ASN A 283 -9.38 -1.71 -22.78
C ASN A 283 -9.59 -1.00 -21.45
N SER A 284 -9.43 -1.67 -20.31
CA SER A 284 -9.66 -1.06 -19.01
C SER A 284 -8.58 -0.05 -18.65
N VAL A 285 -9.02 1.12 -18.21
CA VAL A 285 -8.15 2.24 -17.86
C VAL A 285 -8.52 2.77 -16.49
N LEU A 286 -7.52 2.93 -15.63
CA LEU A 286 -7.63 3.63 -14.35
C LEU A 286 -7.26 5.09 -14.57
N HIS A 287 -8.17 6.01 -14.25
CA HIS A 287 -7.93 7.44 -14.30
C HIS A 287 -7.86 7.98 -12.88
N VAL A 288 -6.79 8.71 -12.59
CA VAL A 288 -6.52 9.26 -11.27
C VAL A 288 -6.44 10.79 -11.37
N PRO A 289 -7.22 11.55 -10.58
CA PRO A 289 -7.10 13.00 -10.56
C PRO A 289 -5.68 13.42 -10.17
N ARG A 290 -5.13 14.46 -10.81
CA ARG A 290 -3.80 14.98 -10.44
C ARG A 290 -3.72 15.43 -8.98
N LEU A 291 -4.83 15.89 -8.42
CA LEU A 291 -5.00 16.22 -7.01
C LEU A 291 -5.84 15.14 -6.31
N LEU A 292 -5.15 14.25 -5.60
CA LEU A 292 -5.78 13.15 -4.86
C LEU A 292 -6.48 13.67 -3.60
N LYS A 293 -7.79 13.92 -3.70
CA LYS A 293 -8.64 14.18 -2.54
C LYS A 293 -8.72 12.91 -1.67
N LYS A 294 -8.29 13.00 -0.41
CA LYS A 294 -8.58 11.96 0.59
C LYS A 294 -10.08 11.97 0.84
N TRP A 295 -10.73 10.84 0.58
CA TRP A 295 -12.12 10.64 0.94
C TRP A 295 -12.18 9.84 2.24
N SER A 296 -12.96 10.34 3.20
CA SER A 296 -13.34 9.60 4.39
C SER A 296 -14.81 9.23 4.27
N PRO A 297 -15.18 7.96 4.50
CA PRO A 297 -16.57 7.62 4.69
C PRO A 297 -17.13 8.42 5.86
N PRO A 298 -18.40 8.87 5.81
CA PRO A 298 -19.07 9.37 6.99
C PRO A 298 -19.14 8.24 8.03
N SER A 299 -18.29 8.30 9.05
CA SER A 299 -18.28 7.38 10.17
C SER A 299 -19.56 7.60 11.00
N LYS A 300 -20.60 6.80 10.73
CA LYS A 300 -21.86 6.84 11.48
C LYS A 300 -21.95 5.80 12.60
N THR A 301 -21.01 4.87 12.68
CA THR A 301 -21.03 3.77 13.64
C THR A 301 -20.23 4.14 14.88
N VAL A 302 -20.93 4.29 16.01
CA VAL A 302 -20.31 4.34 17.34
C VAL A 302 -19.69 2.98 17.61
N ILE A 303 -18.37 2.94 17.80
CA ILE A 303 -17.62 1.72 18.10
C ILE A 303 -17.86 1.36 19.57
N LYS A 304 -18.58 0.26 19.84
CA LYS A 304 -18.84 -0.25 21.20
C LYS A 304 -18.05 -1.53 21.52
N GLY A 305 -17.29 -2.06 20.56
CA GLY A 305 -16.47 -3.26 20.71
C GLY A 305 -17.29 -4.55 20.64
N LYS A 306 -18.40 -4.54 19.90
CA LYS A 306 -19.30 -5.69 19.71
C LYS A 306 -19.24 -6.25 18.27
N GLY A 307 -18.16 -5.97 17.54
CA GLY A 307 -17.95 -6.38 16.16
C GLY A 307 -18.19 -5.27 15.13
N GLU A 308 -18.41 -4.03 15.55
CA GLU A 308 -18.56 -2.89 14.64
C GLU A 308 -17.30 -2.68 13.80
N SER A 309 -17.47 -2.33 12.53
CA SER A 309 -16.36 -2.05 11.63
C SER A 309 -15.94 -0.58 11.71
N GLY A 310 -14.63 -0.32 11.74
CA GLY A 310 -14.08 1.02 11.85
C GLY A 310 -12.65 1.14 11.32
N VAL A 311 -11.97 2.19 11.78
CA VAL A 311 -10.58 2.51 11.46
C VAL A 311 -9.79 2.64 12.76
N TYR A 312 -8.60 2.07 12.80
CA TYR A 312 -7.66 2.20 13.91
C TYR A 312 -6.29 2.62 13.38
N THR A 313 -5.60 3.52 14.07
CA THR A 313 -4.21 3.89 13.76
C THR A 313 -3.38 3.71 15.01
N GLY A 314 -2.24 3.01 14.88
CA GLY A 314 -1.39 2.67 16.02
C GLY A 314 0.02 2.26 15.61
N VAL A 315 0.87 2.09 16.61
CA VAL A 315 2.27 1.68 16.45
C VAL A 315 2.38 0.18 16.63
N VAL A 316 3.02 -0.51 15.69
CA VAL A 316 3.31 -1.93 15.81
C VAL A 316 4.33 -2.15 16.93
N LYS A 317 3.98 -2.93 17.95
CA LYS A 317 4.89 -3.34 19.02
C LYS A 317 5.53 -4.69 18.75
N GLY A 318 4.76 -5.62 18.20
CA GLY A 318 5.20 -6.97 17.92
C GLY A 318 4.43 -7.60 16.77
N VAL A 319 5.12 -8.47 16.03
CA VAL A 319 4.55 -9.25 14.94
C VAL A 319 4.79 -10.73 15.27
N TYR A 320 3.70 -11.46 15.45
CA TYR A 320 3.69 -12.84 15.93
C TYR A 320 3.03 -13.76 14.91
N MET A 321 3.27 -15.07 15.04
CA MET A 321 2.62 -16.11 14.22
C MET A 321 2.71 -15.81 12.71
N GLN A 322 3.93 -15.55 12.22
CA GLN A 322 4.19 -15.24 10.81
C GLN A 322 3.36 -14.04 10.28
N GLY A 323 3.06 -13.08 11.16
CA GLY A 323 2.30 -11.88 10.82
C GLY A 323 0.79 -12.02 10.93
N LEU A 324 0.27 -13.18 11.35
CA LEU A 324 -1.17 -13.37 11.58
C LEU A 324 -1.68 -12.63 12.82
N LEU A 325 -0.78 -12.28 13.75
CA LEU A 325 -1.12 -11.60 14.98
C LEU A 325 -0.16 -10.42 15.19
N VAL A 326 -0.71 -9.22 15.24
CA VAL A 326 0.06 -7.98 15.31
C VAL A 326 -0.38 -7.21 16.55
N GLU A 327 0.55 -6.95 17.46
CA GLU A 327 0.31 -6.11 18.63
C GLU A 327 0.47 -4.64 18.21
N LEU A 328 -0.58 -3.86 18.45
CA LEU A 328 -0.65 -2.43 18.19
C LEU A 328 -0.76 -1.68 19.52
N ASP A 329 0.07 -0.66 19.69
CA ASP A 329 0.14 0.12 20.92
C ASP A 329 0.24 -0.78 22.16
N ASN A 330 -0.24 -0.32 23.31
CA ASN A 330 -0.42 -1.20 24.46
C ASN A 330 -1.88 -1.68 24.47
N GLU A 331 -2.11 -2.98 24.63
CA GLU A 331 -3.43 -3.62 24.80
C GLU A 331 -4.31 -3.77 23.53
N VAL A 332 -3.84 -3.40 22.33
CA VAL A 332 -4.60 -3.62 21.08
C VAL A 332 -3.95 -4.70 20.22
N TRP A 333 -4.76 -5.66 19.76
CA TRP A 333 -4.28 -6.81 19.00
C TRP A 333 -5.03 -6.93 17.68
N LEU A 334 -4.31 -6.83 16.57
CA LEU A 334 -4.83 -7.07 15.23
C LEU A 334 -4.67 -8.54 14.86
N LEU A 335 -5.79 -9.21 14.62
CA LEU A 335 -5.85 -10.60 14.18
C LEU A 335 -6.14 -10.65 12.67
N LEU A 336 -5.19 -11.17 11.90
CA LEU A 336 -5.36 -11.46 10.49
C LEU A 336 -5.86 -12.90 10.35
N THR A 337 -7.17 -13.07 10.16
CA THR A 337 -7.79 -14.40 10.08
C THR A 337 -7.69 -15.05 8.69
N ASP A 338 -7.24 -14.29 7.69
CA ASP A 338 -7.20 -14.74 6.30
C ASP A 338 -5.76 -15.06 5.86
N LYS A 339 -5.49 -16.35 5.64
CA LYS A 339 -4.19 -16.84 5.13
C LYS A 339 -3.88 -16.35 3.72
N LEU A 340 -4.87 -15.84 2.98
CA LEU A 340 -4.68 -15.28 1.64
C LEU A 340 -4.10 -13.86 1.69
N ARG A 341 -4.00 -13.24 2.87
CA ARG A 341 -3.31 -11.96 3.02
C ARG A 341 -1.81 -12.20 3.12
N THR A 342 -1.09 -11.78 2.10
CA THR A 342 0.32 -11.44 2.25
C THR A 342 0.41 -10.25 3.21
N VAL A 343 1.29 -10.37 4.20
CA VAL A 343 1.55 -9.31 5.16
C VAL A 343 2.52 -8.33 4.50
N PRO A 344 2.22 -7.01 4.45
CA PRO A 344 3.16 -6.05 3.88
C PRO A 344 4.53 -6.17 4.56
N HIS A 345 5.62 -6.21 3.80
CA HIS A 345 6.96 -6.34 4.39
C HIS A 345 7.32 -5.21 5.35
N SER A 346 6.73 -4.02 5.16
CA SER A 346 6.87 -2.87 6.06
C SER A 346 6.07 -2.97 7.36
N LEU A 347 5.25 -4.01 7.53
CA LEU A 347 4.54 -4.28 8.79
C LEU A 347 5.50 -4.93 9.79
N ARG A 348 6.31 -4.10 10.44
CA ARG A 348 7.32 -4.52 11.42
C ARG A 348 7.26 -3.66 12.68
N SER A 349 7.81 -4.17 13.78
CA SER A 349 7.83 -3.46 15.06
C SER A 349 8.42 -2.05 14.90
N GLY A 350 7.76 -1.04 15.45
CA GLY A 350 8.08 0.38 15.33
C GLY A 350 7.38 1.12 14.18
N ALA A 351 6.72 0.42 13.25
CA ALA A 351 5.99 1.05 12.16
C ALA A 351 4.65 1.62 12.65
N VAL A 352 4.19 2.71 12.03
CA VAL A 352 2.85 3.25 12.28
C VAL A 352 1.93 2.81 11.16
N ILE A 353 0.82 2.17 11.52
CA ILE A 353 -0.16 1.68 10.54
C ILE A 353 -1.55 2.23 10.81
N SER A 354 -2.32 2.37 9.73
CA SER A 354 -3.74 2.63 9.73
C SER A 354 -4.47 1.42 9.16
N VAL A 355 -5.36 0.83 9.96
CA VAL A 355 -6.13 -0.36 9.61
C VAL A 355 -7.58 0.07 9.40
N ARG A 356 -8.10 -0.11 8.19
CA ARG A 356 -9.46 0.26 7.80
C ARG A 356 -10.34 -0.96 7.61
N ASN A 357 -11.65 -0.78 7.80
CA ASN A 357 -12.66 -1.85 7.72
C ASN A 357 -12.32 -3.03 8.63
N VAL A 358 -11.95 -2.73 9.89
CA VAL A 358 -11.58 -3.72 10.90
C VAL A 358 -12.65 -3.82 11.97
N HIS A 359 -12.92 -5.03 12.45
CA HIS A 359 -13.96 -5.30 13.43
C HIS A 359 -13.44 -5.13 14.85
N PHE A 360 -14.04 -4.24 15.62
CA PHE A 360 -13.68 -3.99 17.00
C PHE A 360 -14.39 -4.97 17.92
N VAL A 361 -13.63 -5.79 18.64
CA VAL A 361 -14.14 -6.77 19.60
C VAL A 361 -13.46 -6.51 20.94
N ASN A 362 -14.24 -6.23 21.97
CA ASN A 362 -13.77 -6.02 23.33
C ASN A 362 -14.12 -7.25 24.19
N PRO A 363 -13.31 -8.32 24.14
CA PRO A 363 -13.51 -9.48 25.00
C PRO A 363 -13.31 -9.11 26.47
N ARG A 364 -14.15 -9.67 27.34
CA ARG A 364 -14.01 -9.51 28.79
C ARG A 364 -13.19 -10.65 29.35
N PHE A 365 -11.88 -10.48 29.41
CA PHE A 365 -11.01 -11.40 30.14
C PHE A 365 -10.94 -11.00 31.61
N SER A 366 -10.96 -11.98 32.52
CA SER A 366 -10.87 -11.74 33.96
C SER A 366 -9.50 -11.23 34.41
N TRP A 367 -8.46 -11.43 33.59
CA TRP A 367 -7.06 -11.20 33.92
C TRP A 367 -6.40 -10.07 33.12
N THR A 368 -7.06 -9.53 32.10
CA THR A 368 -6.50 -8.44 31.28
C THR A 368 -7.59 -7.67 30.52
N LYS A 369 -7.26 -6.47 30.06
CA LYS A 369 -8.06 -5.71 29.10
C LYS A 369 -7.31 -5.71 27.78
N ILE A 370 -7.93 -6.29 26.75
CA ILE A 370 -7.36 -6.34 25.40
C ILE A 370 -8.47 -5.97 24.42
N LEU A 371 -8.19 -5.04 23.51
CA LEU A 371 -9.03 -4.78 22.36
C LEU A 371 -8.56 -5.64 21.19
N ILE A 372 -9.43 -6.46 20.64
CA ILE A 372 -9.15 -7.27 19.46
C ILE A 372 -9.71 -6.56 18.22
N LEU A 373 -8.85 -6.38 17.23
CA LEU A 373 -9.20 -5.90 15.90
C LEU A 373 -9.20 -7.10 14.94
N GLY A 374 -10.40 -7.57 14.57
CA GLY A 374 -10.56 -8.68 13.63
C GLY A 374 -10.54 -8.21 12.19
N ALA A 375 -9.57 -8.67 11.39
CA ALA A 375 -9.53 -8.40 9.96
C ALA A 375 -10.52 -9.28 9.18
N CYS A 376 -10.98 -8.79 8.03
CA CYS A 376 -11.81 -9.52 7.08
C CYS A 376 -11.33 -9.26 5.64
N CYS A 377 -12.05 -9.80 4.65
CA CYS A 377 -11.71 -9.61 3.24
C CYS A 377 -11.80 -8.14 2.77
N LYS A 378 -12.43 -7.24 3.54
CA LYS A 378 -12.50 -5.80 3.23
C LYS A 378 -11.44 -4.97 3.94
N THR A 379 -10.71 -5.56 4.89
CA THR A 379 -9.72 -4.84 5.69
C THR A 379 -8.59 -4.30 4.81
N SER A 380 -8.06 -3.14 5.14
CA SER A 380 -6.89 -2.60 4.43
C SER A 380 -5.90 -2.09 5.47
N ILE A 381 -4.64 -2.50 5.33
CA ILE A 381 -3.54 -2.10 6.20
C ILE A 381 -2.70 -1.11 5.40
N ILE A 382 -2.60 0.11 5.90
CA ILE A 382 -1.86 1.21 5.27
C ILE A 382 -0.72 1.55 6.21
N VAL A 383 0.52 1.49 5.71
CA VAL A 383 1.68 1.97 6.46
C VAL A 383 1.73 3.49 6.33
N GLU A 384 1.59 4.18 7.46
CA GLU A 384 1.64 5.64 7.55
C GLU A 384 3.08 6.14 7.83
N SER A 385 3.88 5.31 8.50
CA SER A 385 5.30 5.57 8.74
C SER A 385 6.07 4.25 8.89
N PHE A 386 7.24 4.17 8.29
CA PHE A 386 8.12 3.01 8.43
C PHE A 386 8.83 2.97 9.77
N SER A 387 9.20 1.77 10.21
CA SER A 387 9.88 1.60 11.49
C SER A 387 11.32 2.15 11.48
N PRO A 388 11.80 2.71 12.59
CA PRO A 388 13.20 3.10 12.71
C PRO A 388 14.13 1.94 13.11
N LEU A 389 13.61 0.72 13.32
CA LEU A 389 14.40 -0.40 13.85
C LEU A 389 15.15 -1.17 12.75
N GLU A 390 16.27 -1.83 13.09
CA GLU A 390 17.05 -2.62 12.11
C GLU A 390 16.39 -3.95 11.72
N SER A 391 15.61 -4.53 12.63
CA SER A 391 14.95 -5.82 12.41
C SER A 391 13.60 -5.66 11.71
N GLY A 392 13.33 -6.60 10.80
CA GLY A 392 12.01 -6.90 10.25
C GLY A 392 11.18 -7.75 11.18
#